data_AF-A0A5N3UQB1-F1
#
_entry.id   AF-A0A5N3UQB1-F1
#
_cell.length_a   1.000
_cell.length_b   1.000
_cell.length_c   1.000
_cell.angle_alpha   90.00
_cell.angle_beta   90.00
_cell.angle_gamma   90.00
#
_symmetry.space_group_name_H-M   'P 1'
#
loop_
_entity.id
_entity.type
_entity.pdbx_description
1 polymer ?
#
loop_
_entity_poly.entity_id
_entity_poly.type
_entity_poly.pdbx_seq_one_letter_code
_entity_poly.pdbx_strand_id
1 'polypeptide(L)'
;MVFLDCSNASADAPGAECVRSCHTLDVDCFSTHCVSGCVCPVGLLSDGNGGCVAKEDCPCLHNEAAYKPGEVIKVDCNTCTCRGRRWECSDRPCLGTCVAYGDGHFLTFDGERYGFEGSCEYTLAQDYCAGSDAANGTFRVVTENVPCGTTGVTCSKAVKIFLGVSEPGATPHSAVLSEPRRGPGPPDHSPGS
;
A
#
# COMPACT_ATOMS: atom_id res chain seq x y z
N MET A 1 22.99 3.60 31.82
CA MET A 1 24.14 4.04 30.99
C MET A 1 25.41 3.99 31.82
N VAL A 2 26.56 3.83 31.17
CA VAL A 2 27.89 3.83 31.79
C VAL A 2 28.77 4.84 31.04
N PHE A 3 29.68 5.50 31.74
CA PHE A 3 30.62 6.43 31.12
C PHE A 3 31.78 5.64 30.49
N LEU A 4 31.97 5.80 29.19
CA LEU A 4 33.10 5.28 28.42
C LEU A 4 34.18 6.36 28.33
N ASP A 5 35.36 6.04 28.85
CA ASP A 5 36.54 6.90 28.78
C ASP A 5 37.50 6.40 27.69
N CYS A 6 37.70 7.22 26.66
CA CYS A 6 38.56 6.94 25.52
C CYS A 6 40.03 7.36 25.71
N SER A 7 40.43 7.85 26.89
CA SER A 7 41.79 8.38 27.16
C SER A 7 42.93 7.39 26.84
N ASN A 8 42.64 6.08 26.80
CA ASN A 8 43.60 5.03 26.47
C ASN A 8 43.04 4.01 25.47
N ALA A 9 42.07 4.41 24.65
CA ALA A 9 41.43 3.54 23.68
C ALA A 9 42.28 3.37 22.41
N SER A 10 42.20 2.21 21.76
CA SER A 10 42.82 1.99 20.45
C SER A 10 42.17 2.84 19.36
N ALA A 11 42.91 3.12 18.28
CA ALA A 11 42.43 3.97 17.17
C ALA A 11 41.10 3.50 16.55
N ASP A 12 40.83 2.19 16.56
CA ASP A 12 39.60 1.58 16.00
C ASP A 12 38.54 1.24 17.06
N ALA A 13 38.72 1.66 18.33
CA ALA A 13 37.71 1.40 19.35
C ALA A 13 36.50 2.34 19.15
N PRO A 14 35.27 1.81 19.10
CA PRO A 14 34.07 2.64 19.00
C PRO A 14 33.86 3.41 20.32
N GLY A 15 33.67 4.72 20.23
CA GLY A 15 33.30 5.56 21.35
C GLY A 15 31.79 5.77 21.48
N ALA A 16 31.39 6.81 22.21
CA ALA A 16 30.00 7.19 22.41
C ALA A 16 29.30 7.67 21.13
N GLU A 17 30.06 8.10 20.12
CA GLU A 17 29.57 8.43 18.78
C GLU A 17 28.97 7.21 18.05
N CYS A 18 29.36 5.99 18.46
CA CYS A 18 28.87 4.74 17.91
C CYS A 18 27.88 4.01 18.83
N VAL A 19 27.18 4.74 19.72
CA VAL A 19 26.17 4.12 20.57
C VAL A 19 25.07 3.47 19.72
N ARG A 20 24.86 2.16 19.91
CA ARG A 20 23.77 1.45 19.23
C ARG A 20 22.45 1.77 19.93
N SER A 21 21.47 2.18 19.14
CA SER A 21 20.12 2.47 19.60
C SER A 21 19.11 1.56 18.91
N CYS A 22 17.88 1.51 19.43
CA CYS A 22 16.78 0.84 18.75
C CYS A 22 16.56 1.37 17.32
N HIS A 23 16.96 2.60 17.00
CA HIS A 23 16.80 3.19 15.66
C HIS A 23 17.99 2.94 14.72
N THR A 24 19.17 2.61 15.24
CA THR A 24 20.44 2.55 14.47
C THR A 24 21.04 1.15 14.36
N LEU A 25 20.31 0.09 14.70
CA LEU A 25 20.82 -1.29 14.68
C LEU A 25 21.32 -1.76 13.30
N ASP A 26 20.65 -1.38 12.20
CA ASP A 26 21.00 -1.85 10.83
C ASP A 26 21.96 -0.91 10.10
N VAL A 27 22.47 0.10 10.80
CA VAL A 27 23.46 1.02 10.27
C VAL A 27 24.78 0.69 10.94
N ASP A 28 25.79 0.41 10.12
CA ASP A 28 27.15 0.27 10.60
C ASP A 28 27.66 1.64 11.05
N CYS A 29 28.22 1.69 12.26
CA CYS A 29 28.88 2.89 12.72
C CYS A 29 30.34 2.86 12.27
N PHE A 30 30.76 3.92 11.61
CA PHE A 30 32.15 4.14 11.24
C PHE A 30 32.67 5.33 12.03
N SER A 31 33.60 5.07 12.95
CA SER A 31 34.34 6.09 13.67
C SER A 31 35.83 5.91 13.43
N THR A 32 36.53 7.01 13.25
CA THR A 32 37.99 7.03 13.08
C THR A 32 38.75 7.28 14.38
N HIS A 33 38.03 7.57 15.48
CA HIS A 33 38.59 7.82 16.79
C HIS A 33 37.50 7.69 17.88
N CYS A 34 37.84 7.08 18.99
CA CYS A 34 36.95 6.92 20.14
C CYS A 34 36.62 8.29 20.78
N VAL A 35 35.33 8.64 20.90
CA VAL A 35 34.88 9.82 21.66
C VAL A 35 34.33 9.39 23.02
N SER A 36 34.87 9.95 24.11
CA SER A 36 34.38 9.66 25.47
C SER A 36 32.94 10.12 25.66
N GLY A 37 32.13 9.33 26.34
CA GLY A 37 30.73 9.68 26.61
C GLY A 37 29.92 8.54 27.22
N CYS A 38 28.62 8.75 27.37
CA CYS A 38 27.74 7.75 27.95
C CYS A 38 27.30 6.71 26.91
N VAL A 39 27.46 5.44 27.23
CA VAL A 39 27.03 4.31 26.39
C VAL A 39 26.14 3.35 27.18
N CYS A 40 25.42 2.50 26.47
CA CYS A 40 24.72 1.39 27.11
C CYS A 40 25.69 0.26 27.45
N PRO A 41 25.48 -0.45 28.59
CA PRO A 41 26.23 -1.66 28.91
C PRO A 41 26.15 -2.69 27.78
N VAL A 42 27.14 -3.58 27.74
CA VAL A 42 27.19 -4.66 26.75
C VAL A 42 25.89 -5.46 26.75
N GLY A 43 25.31 -5.66 25.56
CA GLY A 43 24.05 -6.39 25.37
C GLY A 43 22.79 -5.53 25.41
N LEU A 44 22.89 -4.25 25.78
CA LEU A 44 21.75 -3.32 25.80
C LEU A 44 21.89 -2.24 24.71
N LEU A 45 20.75 -1.68 24.32
CA LEU A 45 20.62 -0.66 23.29
C LEU A 45 20.02 0.61 23.89
N SER A 46 20.44 1.77 23.38
CA SER A 46 19.82 3.04 23.74
C SER A 46 18.38 3.10 23.23
N ASP A 47 17.45 3.48 24.10
CA ASP A 47 16.05 3.72 23.75
C ASP A 47 15.80 5.13 23.15
N GLY A 48 16.84 5.97 23.06
CA GLY A 48 16.74 7.35 22.59
C GLY A 48 16.24 8.37 23.64
N ASN A 49 15.82 7.89 24.82
CA ASN A 49 15.31 8.69 25.93
C ASN A 49 16.22 8.65 27.17
N GLY A 50 17.46 8.16 27.00
CA GLY A 50 18.45 8.02 28.07
C GLY A 50 18.38 6.69 28.83
N GLY A 51 17.50 5.78 28.42
CA GLY A 51 17.42 4.42 28.92
C GLY A 51 18.24 3.43 28.09
N CYS A 52 18.44 2.24 28.66
CA CYS A 52 19.07 1.12 27.98
C CYS A 52 18.15 -0.11 28.08
N VAL A 53 17.77 -0.67 26.95
CA VAL A 53 16.81 -1.78 26.84
C VAL A 53 17.41 -2.96 26.08
N ALA A 54 16.86 -4.16 26.28
CA ALA A 54 17.23 -5.31 25.48
C ALA A 54 16.71 -5.17 24.04
N LYS A 55 17.27 -5.91 23.09
CA LYS A 55 16.87 -5.81 21.67
C LYS A 55 15.40 -6.19 21.46
N GLU A 56 14.95 -7.19 22.18
CA GLU A 56 13.57 -7.67 22.23
C GLU A 56 12.59 -6.62 22.76
N ASP A 57 13.08 -5.69 23.59
CA ASP A 57 12.30 -4.62 24.20
C ASP A 57 12.24 -3.35 23.34
N CYS A 58 12.96 -3.32 22.21
CA CYS A 58 12.91 -2.20 21.29
C CYS A 58 11.52 -2.05 20.64
N PRO A 59 10.96 -0.83 20.60
CA PRO A 59 9.67 -0.57 19.99
C PRO A 59 9.74 -0.70 18.46
N CYS A 60 8.60 -1.01 17.84
CA CYS A 60 8.43 -0.96 16.39
C CYS A 60 7.87 0.40 15.96
N LEU A 61 8.25 0.87 14.77
CA LEU A 61 7.70 2.08 14.18
C LEU A 61 6.70 1.75 13.07
N HIS A 62 5.56 2.43 13.07
CA HIS A 62 4.59 2.38 11.97
C HIS A 62 3.82 3.70 11.91
N ASN A 63 3.80 4.34 10.73
CA ASN A 63 3.17 5.65 10.50
C ASN A 63 3.53 6.69 11.58
N GLU A 64 4.83 6.85 11.82
CA GLU A 64 5.40 7.81 12.80
C GLU A 64 5.06 7.52 14.28
N ALA A 65 4.32 6.46 14.58
CA ALA A 65 4.01 6.02 15.94
C ALA A 65 4.92 4.86 16.40
N ALA A 66 5.26 4.85 17.70
CA ALA A 66 6.05 3.81 18.35
C ALA A 66 5.14 2.82 19.09
N TYR A 67 5.36 1.53 18.85
CA TYR A 67 4.59 0.41 19.39
C TYR A 67 5.46 -0.47 20.26
N LYS A 68 4.95 -0.87 21.42
CA LYS A 68 5.69 -1.72 22.35
C LYS A 68 5.81 -3.16 21.80
N PRO A 69 6.84 -3.90 22.22
CA PRO A 69 6.92 -5.34 21.94
C PRO A 69 5.63 -6.06 22.32
N GLY A 70 5.14 -6.91 21.42
CA GLY A 70 3.88 -7.64 21.57
C GLY A 70 2.63 -6.87 21.17
N GLU A 71 2.71 -5.56 20.91
CA GLU A 71 1.57 -4.82 20.35
C GLU A 71 1.29 -5.25 18.91
N VAL A 72 0.01 -5.14 18.55
CA VAL A 72 -0.54 -5.66 17.30
C VAL A 72 -1.20 -4.54 16.53
N ILE A 73 -0.88 -4.46 15.24
CA ILE A 73 -1.58 -3.61 14.28
C ILE A 73 -2.23 -4.47 13.20
N LYS A 74 -3.22 -3.87 12.52
CA LYS A 74 -3.79 -4.43 11.30
C LYS A 74 -3.28 -3.64 10.10
N VAL A 75 -2.75 -4.35 9.11
CA VAL A 75 -2.39 -3.80 7.81
C VAL A 75 -3.21 -4.58 6.79
N ASP A 76 -4.15 -3.88 6.14
CA ASP A 76 -5.22 -4.49 5.34
C ASP A 76 -6.00 -5.55 6.14
N CYS A 77 -5.98 -6.80 5.68
CA CYS A 77 -6.57 -7.95 6.36
C CYS A 77 -5.58 -8.72 7.25
N ASN A 78 -4.30 -8.34 7.22
CA ASN A 78 -3.22 -9.02 7.91
C ASN A 78 -3.01 -8.48 9.33
N THR A 79 -2.54 -9.36 10.21
CA THR A 79 -2.23 -9.05 11.60
C THR A 79 -0.72 -9.02 11.78
N CYS A 80 -0.19 -7.89 12.25
CA CYS A 80 1.24 -7.68 12.45
C CYS A 80 1.54 -7.50 13.93
N THR A 81 2.45 -8.31 14.47
CA THR A 81 2.90 -8.22 15.86
C THR A 81 4.30 -7.61 15.91
N CYS A 82 4.52 -6.65 16.80
CA CYS A 82 5.83 -6.08 17.03
C CYS A 82 6.72 -7.07 17.80
N ARG A 83 7.83 -7.50 17.19
CA ARG A 83 8.85 -8.34 17.85
C ARG A 83 10.25 -7.87 17.51
N GLY A 84 11.02 -7.47 18.54
CA GLY A 84 12.42 -7.07 18.37
C GLY A 84 12.61 -6.03 17.27
N ARG A 85 11.78 -4.96 17.29
CA ARG A 85 11.77 -3.86 16.31
C ARG A 85 11.42 -4.28 14.87
N ARG A 86 10.84 -5.46 14.66
CA ARG A 86 10.32 -5.90 13.36
C ARG A 86 8.83 -6.20 13.46
N TRP A 87 8.12 -5.90 12.38
CA TRP A 87 6.74 -6.36 12.20
C TRP A 87 6.75 -7.78 11.65
N GLU A 88 6.23 -8.72 12.44
CA GLU A 88 5.91 -10.06 11.98
C GLU A 88 4.44 -10.11 11.62
N CYS A 89 4.15 -10.12 10.31
CA CYS A 89 2.79 -10.10 9.77
C CYS A 89 2.35 -11.48 9.30
N SER A 90 1.05 -11.76 9.41
CA SER A 90 0.44 -12.85 8.64
C SER A 90 0.52 -12.56 7.14
N ASP A 91 0.53 -13.62 6.33
CA ASP A 91 0.51 -13.54 4.87
C ASP A 91 -0.78 -14.15 4.33
N ARG A 92 -1.88 -13.39 4.45
CA ARG A 92 -3.19 -13.77 3.93
C ARG A 92 -3.49 -12.93 2.68
N PRO A 93 -3.96 -13.54 1.59
CA PRO A 93 -4.45 -12.79 0.45
C PRO A 93 -5.66 -11.97 0.88
N CYS A 94 -5.55 -10.66 0.74
CA CYS A 94 -6.63 -9.72 1.04
C CYS A 94 -7.50 -9.46 -0.19
N LEU A 95 -8.70 -8.93 0.02
CA LEU A 95 -9.53 -8.47 -1.09
C LEU A 95 -8.87 -7.24 -1.74
N GLY A 96 -8.64 -7.32 -3.05
CA GLY A 96 -8.22 -6.18 -3.87
C GLY A 96 -9.42 -5.43 -4.44
N THR A 97 -9.27 -4.14 -4.69
CA THR A 97 -10.30 -3.32 -5.36
C THR A 97 -9.71 -2.65 -6.60
N CYS A 98 -10.31 -2.92 -7.76
CA CYS A 98 -10.07 -2.17 -8.99
C CYS A 98 -11.11 -1.04 -9.11
N VAL A 99 -10.68 0.15 -9.54
CA VAL A 99 -11.55 1.33 -9.64
C VAL A 99 -11.40 1.96 -11.01
N ALA A 100 -12.52 2.21 -11.69
CA ALA A 100 -12.61 3.14 -12.81
C ALA A 100 -13.33 4.40 -12.33
N TYR A 101 -12.72 5.58 -12.51
CA TYR A 101 -13.28 6.83 -12.02
C TYR A 101 -13.00 8.00 -12.97
N GLY A 102 -13.93 8.95 -13.04
CA GLY A 102 -13.76 10.16 -13.83
C GLY A 102 -13.55 9.90 -15.32
N ASP A 103 -12.54 10.57 -15.87
CA ASP A 103 -12.29 10.69 -17.31
C ASP A 103 -11.17 9.74 -17.78
N GLY A 104 -11.49 8.44 -17.83
CA GLY A 104 -10.51 7.42 -18.23
C GLY A 104 -9.41 7.14 -17.20
N HIS A 105 -9.63 7.41 -15.90
CA HIS A 105 -8.67 7.03 -14.86
C HIS A 105 -8.99 5.67 -14.25
N PHE A 106 -7.93 4.89 -14.02
CA PHE A 106 -8.01 3.54 -13.52
C PHE A 106 -7.03 3.34 -12.35
N LEU A 107 -7.47 2.54 -11.38
CA LEU A 107 -6.66 1.99 -10.30
C LEU A 107 -6.76 0.46 -10.38
N THR A 108 -5.63 -0.22 -10.57
CA THR A 108 -5.60 -1.69 -10.62
C THR A 108 -5.78 -2.31 -9.23
N PHE A 109 -6.00 -3.63 -9.19
CA PHE A 109 -6.04 -4.39 -7.93
C PHE A 109 -4.75 -4.27 -7.11
N ASP A 110 -3.61 -4.05 -7.77
CA ASP A 110 -2.28 -3.92 -7.15
C ASP A 110 -1.92 -2.47 -6.81
N GLY A 111 -2.83 -1.51 -7.04
CA GLY A 111 -2.64 -0.10 -6.67
C GLY A 111 -2.00 0.79 -7.74
N GLU A 112 -1.78 0.27 -8.95
CA GLU A 112 -1.21 1.05 -10.06
C GLU A 112 -2.24 2.00 -10.65
N ARG A 113 -1.84 3.25 -10.87
CA ARG A 113 -2.70 4.32 -11.40
C ARG A 113 -2.32 4.64 -12.83
N TYR A 114 -3.30 4.67 -13.73
CA TYR A 114 -3.07 5.09 -15.12
C TYR A 114 -4.29 5.80 -15.71
N GLY A 115 -4.04 6.55 -16.79
CA GLY A 115 -5.05 7.19 -17.62
C GLY A 115 -5.14 6.51 -18.98
N PHE A 116 -6.35 6.33 -19.49
CA PHE A 116 -6.62 5.71 -20.78
C PHE A 116 -7.92 6.24 -21.40
N GLU A 117 -7.80 6.94 -22.53
CA GLU A 117 -8.89 7.63 -23.24
C GLU A 117 -9.36 6.85 -24.48
N GLY A 118 -9.74 5.59 -24.29
CA GLY A 118 -10.25 4.74 -25.36
C GLY A 118 -11.76 4.85 -25.54
N SER A 119 -12.24 5.02 -26.79
CA SER A 119 -13.67 5.10 -27.16
C SER A 119 -14.22 3.78 -27.67
N CYS A 120 -14.13 2.74 -26.85
CA CYS A 120 -14.59 1.39 -27.16
C CYS A 120 -15.05 0.65 -25.90
N GLU A 121 -15.39 -0.63 -26.04
CA GLU A 121 -15.57 -1.55 -24.93
C GLU A 121 -14.23 -2.17 -24.51
N TYR A 122 -13.94 -2.12 -23.21
CA TYR A 122 -12.71 -2.65 -22.63
C TYR A 122 -13.01 -3.56 -21.45
N THR A 123 -12.28 -4.67 -21.33
CA THR A 123 -12.36 -5.54 -20.16
C THR A 123 -11.65 -4.88 -18.98
N LEU A 124 -12.37 -4.70 -17.87
CA LEU A 124 -11.80 -4.25 -16.59
C LEU A 124 -11.24 -5.42 -15.78
N ALA A 125 -11.96 -6.54 -15.78
CA ALA A 125 -11.54 -7.77 -15.09
C ALA A 125 -12.19 -8.99 -15.75
N GLN A 126 -11.44 -10.09 -15.83
CA GLN A 126 -11.92 -11.40 -16.29
C GLN A 126 -11.00 -12.48 -15.72
N ASP A 127 -11.48 -13.72 -15.67
CA ASP A 127 -10.71 -14.89 -15.20
C ASP A 127 -10.35 -15.89 -16.30
N TYR A 128 -10.79 -15.70 -17.55
CA TYR A 128 -10.31 -16.46 -18.72
C TYR A 128 -9.10 -15.77 -19.37
N CYS A 129 -7.98 -15.75 -18.66
CA CYS A 129 -6.71 -15.24 -19.18
C CYS A 129 -6.05 -16.27 -20.11
N ALA A 130 -5.26 -15.83 -21.10
CA ALA A 130 -4.62 -16.72 -22.08
C ALA A 130 -3.74 -17.78 -21.37
N GLY A 131 -3.99 -19.07 -21.64
CA GLY A 131 -3.37 -20.20 -20.93
C GLY A 131 -4.34 -21.38 -20.76
N SER A 132 -4.09 -22.27 -19.79
CA SER A 132 -4.94 -23.42 -19.44
C SER A 132 -6.36 -23.04 -19.01
N ASP A 133 -6.59 -21.77 -18.67
CA ASP A 133 -7.85 -21.25 -18.12
C ASP A 133 -8.71 -20.52 -19.17
N ALA A 134 -8.26 -20.44 -20.43
CA ALA A 134 -8.95 -19.72 -21.50
C ALA A 134 -10.34 -20.28 -21.85
N ALA A 135 -10.64 -21.54 -21.48
CA ALA A 135 -11.91 -22.20 -21.79
C ALA A 135 -12.91 -22.23 -20.61
N ASN A 136 -12.48 -21.89 -19.39
CA ASN A 136 -13.23 -22.14 -18.15
C ASN A 136 -13.41 -20.87 -17.28
N GLY A 137 -13.47 -19.69 -17.88
CA GLY A 137 -13.75 -18.46 -17.14
C GLY A 137 -15.16 -18.45 -16.55
N THR A 138 -15.29 -17.86 -15.36
CA THR A 138 -16.54 -17.74 -14.62
C THR A 138 -17.11 -16.32 -14.65
N PHE A 139 -16.31 -15.30 -14.97
CA PHE A 139 -16.82 -13.93 -15.05
C PHE A 139 -16.07 -13.00 -16.00
N ARG A 140 -16.77 -11.94 -16.41
CA ARG A 140 -16.20 -10.79 -17.14
C ARG A 140 -16.85 -9.50 -16.68
N VAL A 141 -16.05 -8.46 -16.49
CA VAL A 141 -16.50 -7.08 -16.28
C VAL A 141 -15.97 -6.22 -17.40
N VAL A 142 -16.86 -5.51 -18.09
CA VAL A 142 -16.56 -4.67 -19.25
C VAL A 142 -17.06 -3.26 -19.00
N THR A 143 -16.27 -2.25 -19.36
CA THR A 143 -16.70 -0.86 -19.44
C THR A 143 -16.94 -0.46 -20.90
N GLU A 144 -18.06 0.21 -21.16
CA GLU A 144 -18.35 0.89 -22.43
C GLU A 144 -17.97 2.36 -22.26
N ASN A 145 -16.85 2.75 -22.87
CA ASN A 145 -16.37 4.13 -22.84
C ASN A 145 -16.79 4.84 -24.13
N VAL A 146 -17.41 6.01 -23.98
CA VAL A 146 -17.85 6.82 -25.12
C VAL A 146 -17.25 8.22 -25.03
N PRO A 147 -16.98 8.88 -26.17
CA PRO A 147 -16.61 10.29 -26.16
C PRO A 147 -17.69 11.11 -25.45
N CYS A 148 -17.27 11.92 -24.48
CA CYS A 148 -18.15 12.82 -23.76
C CYS A 148 -17.50 14.22 -23.75
N GLY A 149 -18.29 15.27 -23.95
CA GLY A 149 -17.75 16.62 -24.09
C GLY A 149 -17.13 16.92 -25.47
N THR A 150 -16.26 17.92 -25.54
CA THR A 150 -15.71 18.47 -26.80
C THR A 150 -14.20 18.37 -26.92
N THR A 151 -13.52 17.89 -25.88
CA THR A 151 -12.06 17.86 -25.76
C THR A 151 -11.43 16.54 -26.22
N GLY A 152 -12.23 15.58 -26.69
CA GLY A 152 -11.76 14.24 -27.10
C GLY A 152 -11.71 13.21 -25.98
N VAL A 153 -12.17 13.59 -24.79
CA VAL A 153 -12.15 12.77 -23.59
C VAL A 153 -13.27 11.72 -23.56
N THR A 154 -13.16 10.70 -22.70
CA THR A 154 -14.07 9.54 -22.70
C THR A 154 -14.63 9.20 -21.33
N CYS A 155 -15.95 9.09 -21.23
CA CYS A 155 -16.66 8.73 -20.02
C CYS A 155 -17.16 7.28 -20.09
N SER A 156 -17.17 6.59 -18.96
CA SER A 156 -17.79 5.27 -18.83
C SER A 156 -19.31 5.39 -18.79
N LYS A 157 -19.97 4.99 -19.87
CA LYS A 157 -21.44 5.08 -20.02
C LYS A 157 -22.17 3.90 -19.38
N ALA A 158 -21.58 2.71 -19.45
CA ALA A 158 -22.16 1.49 -18.90
C ALA A 158 -21.07 0.50 -18.46
N VAL A 159 -21.36 -0.22 -17.39
CA VAL A 159 -20.60 -1.36 -16.90
C VAL A 159 -21.43 -2.63 -17.14
N LYS A 160 -20.86 -3.59 -17.86
CA LYS A 160 -21.49 -4.87 -18.20
C LYS A 160 -20.80 -5.98 -17.41
N ILE A 161 -21.56 -6.70 -16.61
CA ILE A 161 -21.08 -7.80 -15.78
C ILE A 161 -21.66 -9.09 -16.35
N PHE A 162 -20.80 -10.06 -16.63
CA PHE A 162 -21.16 -11.40 -17.10
C PHE A 162 -20.74 -12.41 -16.04
N LEU A 163 -21.66 -13.28 -15.61
CA LEU A 163 -21.44 -14.31 -14.61
C LEU A 163 -21.83 -15.69 -15.14
N GLY A 164 -21.00 -16.69 -14.84
CA GLY A 164 -21.24 -18.11 -15.11
C GLY A 164 -20.64 -18.63 -16.42
N VAL A 165 -20.40 -19.95 -16.46
CA VAL A 165 -20.14 -20.70 -17.69
C VAL A 165 -21.51 -20.93 -18.33
N SER A 166 -21.77 -20.37 -19.50
CA SER A 166 -23.01 -20.61 -20.22
C SER A 166 -23.14 -22.11 -20.52
N GLU A 167 -24.16 -22.78 -19.98
CA GLU A 167 -24.54 -24.11 -20.48
C GLU A 167 -24.90 -23.98 -21.97
N PRO A 168 -24.67 -25.02 -22.80
CA PRO A 168 -25.03 -24.98 -24.21
C PRO A 168 -26.53 -24.71 -24.38
N GLY A 169 -26.89 -23.50 -24.80
CA GLY A 169 -28.28 -23.06 -25.01
C GLY A 169 -28.87 -22.13 -23.93
N ALA A 170 -28.14 -21.83 -22.85
CA ALA A 170 -28.57 -20.86 -21.84
C ALA A 170 -28.06 -19.44 -22.16
N THR A 171 -28.91 -18.42 -21.95
CA THR A 171 -28.47 -17.03 -21.97
C THR A 171 -27.55 -16.78 -20.77
N PRO A 172 -26.33 -16.24 -20.95
CA PRO A 172 -25.45 -15.90 -19.83
C PRO A 172 -26.14 -14.97 -18.84
N HIS A 173 -25.94 -15.17 -17.55
CA HIS A 173 -26.38 -14.18 -16.56
C HIS A 173 -25.56 -12.91 -16.77
N SER A 174 -26.22 -11.84 -17.26
CA SER A 174 -25.59 -10.55 -17.43
C SER A 174 -26.37 -9.45 -16.74
N ALA A 175 -25.65 -8.51 -16.15
CA ALA A 175 -26.20 -7.30 -15.54
C ALA A 175 -25.53 -6.10 -16.19
N VAL A 176 -26.33 -5.09 -16.53
CA VAL A 176 -25.83 -3.83 -17.09
C VAL A 176 -26.15 -2.72 -16.12
N LEU A 177 -25.10 -2.07 -15.61
CA LEU A 177 -25.17 -0.88 -14.78
C LEU A 177 -24.85 0.32 -15.66
N SER A 178 -25.87 1.09 -16.03
CA SER A 178 -25.71 2.33 -16.79
C SER A 178 -25.79 3.53 -15.86
N GLU A 179 -25.01 4.57 -16.13
CA GLU A 179 -25.22 5.85 -15.45
C GLU A 179 -26.66 6.34 -15.69
N PRO A 180 -27.36 6.86 -14.65
CA PRO A 180 -28.64 7.51 -14.86
C PRO A 180 -28.45 8.64 -15.87
N ARG A 181 -29.30 8.71 -16.90
CA ARG A 181 -29.30 9.88 -17.79
C ARG A 181 -29.50 11.12 -16.91
N ARG A 182 -28.48 11.96 -16.79
CA ARG A 182 -28.63 13.27 -16.18
C ARG A 182 -29.64 14.01 -17.06
N GLY A 183 -30.86 14.20 -16.54
CA GLY A 183 -31.91 14.93 -17.25
C GLY A 183 -31.40 16.33 -17.65
N PRO A 184 -32.08 17.01 -18.59
CA PRO A 184 -31.71 18.39 -18.91
C PRO A 184 -31.66 19.18 -17.60
N GLY A 185 -30.50 19.78 -17.32
CA GLY A 185 -30.34 20.67 -16.18
C GLY A 185 -31.39 21.77 -16.25
N PRO A 186 -31.79 22.36 -15.10
CA PRO A 186 -32.70 23.49 -15.11
C PRO A 186 -32.17 24.57 -16.06
N PRO A 187 -33.05 25.24 -16.83
CA PRO A 187 -32.63 26.28 -17.76
C PRO A 187 -31.83 27.33 -17.00
N ASP A 188 -30.67 27.67 -17.53
CA ASP A 188 -29.79 28.70 -17.00
C ASP A 188 -30.52 30.04 -17.09
N HIS A 189 -31.05 30.51 -15.96
CA HIS A 189 -31.64 31.84 -15.87
C HIS A 189 -30.50 32.85 -15.78
N SER A 190 -29.93 33.19 -16.93
CA SER A 190 -29.10 34.38 -17.06
C SER A 190 -29.94 35.61 -16.70
N PRO A 191 -29.59 36.40 -15.67
CA PRO A 191 -30.23 37.68 -15.44
C PRO A 191 -29.81 38.61 -16.57
N GLY A 192 -30.76 38.98 -17.43
CA GLY A 192 -30.56 40.01 -18.44
C GLY A 192 -30.13 41.31 -17.79
N SER A 193 -29.03 41.87 -18.28
CA SER A 193 -28.61 43.26 -18.06
C SER A 193 -28.85 44.06 -19.33
#